data_AF-A0A654M828-F1
#
_entry.id   AF-A0A654M828-F1
#
_cell.length_a   1.000
_cell.length_b   1.000
_cell.length_c   1.000
_cell.angle_alpha   90.00
_cell.angle_beta   90.00
_cell.angle_gamma   90.00
#
_symmetry.space_group_name_H-M   'P 1'
#
loop_
_entity.id
_entity.type
_entity.pdbx_description
1 polymer ?
#
loop_
_entity_poly.entity_id
_entity_poly.type
_entity_poly.pdbx_seq_one_letter_code
_entity_poly.pdbx_strand_id
1 'polypeptide(L)'
;MKFELNNKIGLLTVVLAFVSMALLPSLLTTQSVNAASHWCEDRTDSGSWNQGCKDGWYDHDHCKKYSPGSGEYASGYKVGWAKGSCK
;
A
#
# COMPACT_ATOMS: atom_id res chain seq x y z
N MET A 1 -24.62 46.27 7.01
CA MET A 1 -24.48 44.81 7.24
C MET A 1 -23.32 44.28 6.40
N LYS A 2 -22.15 44.04 7.01
CA LYS A 2 -20.98 43.51 6.31
C LYS A 2 -20.15 42.63 7.24
N PHE A 3 -20.82 41.68 7.89
CA PHE A 3 -20.21 40.73 8.84
C PHE A 3 -20.64 39.27 8.63
N GLU A 4 -21.41 38.97 7.58
CA GLU A 4 -22.00 37.62 7.36
C GLU A 4 -21.27 36.79 6.29
N LEU A 5 -20.51 37.41 5.37
CA LEU A 5 -19.92 36.69 4.23
C LEU A 5 -18.54 36.08 4.52
N ASN A 6 -17.75 36.66 5.43
CA ASN A 6 -16.39 36.19 5.75
C ASN A 6 -16.38 34.90 6.57
N ASN A 7 -17.42 34.64 7.38
CA ASN A 7 -17.48 33.47 8.25
C ASN A 7 -17.75 32.15 7.50
N LYS A 8 -18.43 32.22 6.35
CA LYS A 8 -18.78 31.03 5.54
C LYS A 8 -17.62 30.55 4.66
N ILE A 9 -16.80 31.48 4.18
CA ILE A 9 -15.61 31.16 3.35
C ILE A 9 -14.51 30.53 4.21
N GLY A 10 -14.31 31.02 5.43
CA GLY A 10 -13.35 30.42 6.38
C GLY A 10 -13.73 29.01 6.82
N LEU A 11 -15.03 28.69 6.89
CA LEU A 11 -15.50 27.35 7.23
C LEU A 11 -15.23 26.34 6.10
N LEU A 12 -15.40 26.76 4.84
CA LEU A 12 -15.17 25.93 3.65
C LEU A 12 -13.69 25.55 3.46
N THR A 13 -12.76 26.45 3.74
CA THR A 13 -11.31 26.17 3.66
C THR A 13 -10.84 25.21 4.75
N VAL A 14 -11.37 25.33 5.96
CA VAL A 14 -11.07 24.41 7.06
C VAL A 14 -11.56 23.00 6.75
N VAL A 15 -12.78 22.85 6.21
CA VAL A 15 -13.32 21.53 5.83
C VAL A 15 -12.51 20.88 4.71
N LEU A 16 -12.06 21.64 3.70
CA LEU A 16 -11.22 21.09 2.62
C LEU A 16 -9.87 20.55 3.13
N ALA A 17 -9.26 21.24 4.09
CA ALA A 17 -7.98 20.83 4.68
C ALA A 17 -8.09 19.50 5.46
N PHE A 18 -9.21 19.26 6.14
CA PHE A 18 -9.44 18.02 6.88
C PHE A 18 -9.69 16.80 5.97
N VAL A 19 -10.37 16.99 4.82
CA VAL A 19 -10.60 15.90 3.87
C VAL A 19 -9.30 15.44 3.21
N SER A 20 -8.34 16.34 2.98
CA SER A 20 -7.03 15.98 2.40
C SER A 20 -6.21 15.07 3.30
N MET A 21 -6.23 15.25 4.62
CA MET A 21 -5.42 14.43 5.55
C MET A 21 -5.98 13.01 5.75
N ALA A 22 -7.26 12.79 5.49
CA ALA A 22 -7.88 11.46 5.59
C ALA A 22 -7.59 10.57 4.38
N LEU A 23 -7.27 11.15 3.22
CA LEU A 23 -7.07 10.40 1.97
C LEU A 23 -5.59 10.20 1.58
N LEU A 24 -4.65 10.89 2.23
CA LEU A 24 -3.22 10.65 2.03
C LEU A 24 -2.79 9.22 2.38
N PRO A 25 -3.27 8.60 3.49
CA PRO A 25 -2.92 7.22 3.77
C PRO A 25 -3.41 6.28 2.68
N SER A 26 -4.60 6.52 2.11
CA SER A 26 -5.14 5.68 1.03
C SER A 26 -4.41 5.85 -0.31
N LEU A 27 -3.87 7.02 -0.63
CA LEU A 27 -3.09 7.20 -1.86
C LEU A 27 -1.67 6.63 -1.75
N LEU A 28 -1.09 6.64 -0.54
CA LEU A 28 0.23 6.06 -0.27
C LEU A 28 0.16 4.54 -0.07
N THR A 29 -0.96 4.01 0.44
CA THR A 29 -1.14 2.55 0.62
C THR A 29 -1.72 1.84 -0.61
N THR A 30 -2.22 2.55 -1.61
CA THR A 30 -2.76 1.93 -2.85
C THR A 30 -1.69 1.59 -3.88
N GLN A 31 -0.46 2.12 -3.75
CA GLN A 31 0.64 1.71 -4.64
C GLN A 31 1.09 0.27 -4.39
N SER A 32 0.69 -0.29 -3.28
CA SER A 32 1.38 -1.40 -2.67
C SER A 32 1.03 -2.72 -3.39
N VAL A 33 -0.26 -2.97 -3.61
CA VAL A 33 -0.76 -4.15 -4.36
C VAL A 33 -0.52 -4.09 -5.87
N ASN A 34 -0.51 -2.88 -6.46
CA ASN A 34 -0.33 -2.72 -7.90
C ASN A 34 1.15 -2.62 -8.28
N ALA A 35 2.01 -2.13 -7.38
CA ALA A 35 3.44 -2.26 -7.56
C ALA A 35 3.86 -3.73 -7.34
N ALA A 36 3.23 -4.46 -6.40
CA ALA A 36 3.41 -5.92 -6.22
C ALA A 36 3.25 -6.70 -7.52
N SER A 37 2.38 -6.21 -8.42
CA SER A 37 2.11 -6.85 -9.70
C SER A 37 3.38 -6.94 -10.56
N HIS A 38 4.11 -5.84 -10.80
CA HIS A 38 5.19 -5.88 -11.81
C HIS A 38 6.42 -6.73 -11.44
N TRP A 39 6.72 -6.96 -10.15
CA TRP A 39 7.84 -7.83 -9.76
C TRP A 39 7.43 -9.30 -9.63
N CYS A 40 6.13 -9.55 -9.45
CA CYS A 40 5.58 -10.89 -9.22
C CYS A 40 4.87 -11.47 -10.45
N GLU A 41 4.71 -10.70 -11.53
CA GLU A 41 4.03 -11.11 -12.77
C GLU A 41 4.95 -11.83 -13.78
N ASP A 42 6.28 -11.78 -13.58
CA ASP A 42 7.25 -12.33 -14.55
C ASP A 42 7.35 -13.87 -14.59
N ARG A 43 6.64 -14.61 -13.72
CA ARG A 43 6.59 -16.08 -13.77
C ARG A 43 5.18 -16.57 -14.09
N THR A 44 4.95 -16.84 -15.37
CA THR A 44 3.69 -17.39 -15.92
C THR A 44 3.39 -18.80 -15.39
N ASP A 45 4.40 -19.52 -14.91
CA ASP A 45 4.32 -20.98 -14.76
C ASP A 45 4.05 -21.47 -13.33
N SER A 46 4.01 -20.58 -12.33
CA SER A 46 3.99 -20.98 -10.92
C SER A 46 3.08 -20.08 -10.07
N GLY A 47 1.78 -20.37 -10.08
CA GLY A 47 0.78 -19.64 -9.28
C GLY A 47 1.10 -19.59 -7.79
N SER A 48 1.71 -20.67 -7.24
CA SER A 48 2.20 -20.71 -5.85
C SER A 48 3.33 -19.71 -5.60
N TRP A 49 4.26 -19.57 -6.55
CA TRP A 49 5.34 -18.60 -6.48
C TRP A 49 4.81 -17.16 -6.54
N ASN A 50 3.90 -16.87 -7.48
CA ASN A 50 3.32 -15.52 -7.62
C ASN A 50 2.55 -15.11 -6.37
N GLN A 51 1.80 -16.04 -5.76
CA GLN A 51 1.12 -15.79 -4.50
C GLN A 51 2.12 -15.53 -3.37
N GLY A 52 3.15 -16.38 -3.24
CA GLY A 52 4.21 -16.15 -2.27
C GLY A 52 4.84 -14.77 -2.42
N CYS A 53 5.18 -14.37 -3.65
CA CYS A 53 5.76 -13.06 -3.94
C CYS A 53 4.85 -11.90 -3.49
N LYS A 54 3.55 -11.97 -3.79
CA LYS A 54 2.59 -10.94 -3.35
C LYS A 54 2.48 -10.89 -1.82
N ASP A 55 2.38 -12.05 -1.17
CA ASP A 55 2.25 -12.16 0.28
C ASP A 55 3.51 -11.67 1.01
N GLY A 56 4.70 -12.04 0.53
CA GLY A 56 5.96 -11.63 1.12
C GLY A 56 6.21 -10.13 1.03
N TRP A 57 5.86 -9.53 -0.11
CA TRP A 57 5.91 -8.07 -0.27
C TRP A 57 4.91 -7.39 0.69
N TYR A 58 3.67 -7.86 0.73
CA TYR A 58 2.63 -7.32 1.61
C TYR A 58 3.02 -7.41 3.08
N ASP A 59 3.48 -8.57 3.54
CA ASP A 59 3.84 -8.80 4.93
C ASP A 59 5.01 -7.90 5.36
N HIS A 60 6.02 -7.72 4.51
CA HIS A 60 7.12 -6.81 4.81
C HIS A 60 6.67 -5.35 4.82
N ASP A 61 5.83 -4.93 3.88
CA ASP A 61 5.28 -3.57 3.85
C ASP A 61 4.40 -3.26 5.08
N HIS A 62 3.73 -4.28 5.63
CA HIS A 62 2.92 -4.18 6.84
C HIS A 62 3.68 -4.49 8.13
N CYS A 63 5.02 -4.50 8.10
CA CYS A 63 5.88 -4.73 9.26
C CYS A 63 5.60 -6.04 10.01
N LYS A 64 5.09 -7.06 9.31
CA LYS A 64 4.85 -8.37 9.90
C LYS A 64 6.17 -9.12 10.08
N LYS A 65 6.12 -10.31 10.65
CA LYS A 65 7.29 -11.19 10.82
C LYS A 65 7.52 -12.03 9.56
N TYR A 66 8.79 -12.19 9.18
CA TYR A 66 9.17 -13.04 8.06
C TYR A 66 8.76 -14.51 8.29
N SER A 67 7.87 -15.03 7.43
CA SER A 67 7.37 -16.41 7.53
C SER A 67 7.07 -17.01 6.14
N PRO A 68 8.12 -17.38 5.36
CA PRO A 68 7.97 -17.76 3.96
C PRO A 68 7.37 -19.16 3.71
N GLY A 69 7.15 -20.00 4.72
CA GLY A 69 6.71 -21.39 4.49
C GLY A 69 7.75 -22.23 3.73
N SER A 70 7.32 -23.05 2.76
CA SER A 70 8.19 -23.97 2.00
C SER A 70 7.88 -24.01 0.49
N GLY A 71 8.82 -24.56 -0.29
CA GLY A 71 8.63 -24.83 -1.73
C GLY A 71 8.65 -23.58 -2.60
N GLU A 72 7.89 -23.62 -3.71
CA GLU A 72 7.82 -22.50 -4.66
C GLU A 72 7.26 -21.22 -4.03
N TYR A 73 6.25 -21.36 -3.16
CA TYR A 73 5.70 -20.27 -2.37
C TYR A 73 6.79 -19.54 -1.58
N ALA A 74 7.64 -20.27 -0.85
CA ALA A 74 8.72 -19.66 -0.06
C ALA A 74 9.74 -18.92 -0.92
N SER A 75 10.05 -19.47 -2.10
CA SER A 75 10.96 -18.82 -3.03
C SER A 75 10.39 -17.52 -3.61
N GLY A 76 9.08 -17.48 -3.89
CA GLY A 76 8.37 -16.26 -4.27
C GLY A 76 8.31 -15.26 -3.12
N TYR A 77 7.92 -15.73 -1.92
CA TYR A 77 7.81 -14.92 -0.71
C TYR A 77 9.10 -14.18 -0.37
N LYS A 78 10.25 -14.85 -0.53
CA LYS A 78 11.56 -14.20 -0.35
C LYS A 78 11.79 -13.04 -1.32
N VAL A 79 11.39 -13.18 -2.58
CA VAL A 79 11.53 -12.13 -3.60
C VAL A 79 10.64 -10.94 -3.27
N GLY A 80 9.37 -11.20 -2.94
CA GLY A 80 8.44 -10.18 -2.51
C GLY A 80 8.92 -9.43 -1.27
N TRP A 81 9.36 -10.18 -0.25
CA TRP A 81 9.88 -9.62 1.00
C TRP A 81 11.02 -8.64 0.75
N ALA A 82 11.97 -8.96 -0.12
CA ALA A 82 13.09 -8.08 -0.45
C ALA A 82 12.67 -6.73 -1.08
N LYS A 83 11.41 -6.58 -1.49
CA LYS A 83 10.85 -5.37 -2.09
C LYS A 83 9.95 -4.57 -1.14
N GLY A 84 9.53 -5.13 -0.01
CA GLY A 84 8.77 -4.38 0.99
C GLY A 84 9.60 -3.29 1.66
N SER A 85 8.93 -2.33 2.29
CA SER A 85 9.55 -1.07 2.70
C SER A 85 9.68 -0.87 4.22
N CYS A 86 9.01 -1.67 5.04
CA CYS A 86 9.15 -1.57 6.50
C CYS A 86 10.55 -2.01 6.94
N LYS A 87 11.07 -1.44 8.03
CA LYS A 87 12.41 -1.70 8.55
C LYS A 87 12.35 -2.42 9.88
#